data_AF-A0A1G7XHR0-F1
#
_entry.id   AF-A0A1G7XHR0-F1
#
_cell.length_a   1.000
_cell.length_b   1.000
_cell.length_c   1.000
_cell.angle_alpha   90.00
_cell.angle_beta   90.00
_cell.angle_gamma   90.00
#
_symmetry.space_group_name_H-M   'P 1'
#
loop_
_entity.id
_entity.type
_entity.pdbx_description
1 polymer ?
#
loop_
_entity_poly.entity_id
_entity_poly.type
_entity_poly.pdbx_seq_one_letter_code
_entity_poly.pdbx_strand_id
1 'polypeptide(L)'
;MRNLFLSLSFAVMGSALSLSSHADMIAVVKGHAVFMATGSSLAILPSPSDGQLSCSYGNGVFSPGSSAGLEIPLPGATDIKLVGNDLYIATLKAPAGLPIPGAAENSYVKYDVSACLPDVPFTPSIARADLAAGELVIPCVLVDGQEYNVVMNQRGNSMNWEVIFADSGCQ
;
A
#
# COMPACT_ATOMS: atom_id res chain seq x y z
N MET A 1 7.08 -55.26 46.55
CA MET A 1 5.72 -55.39 45.99
C MET A 1 5.48 -54.23 45.03
N ARG A 2 5.03 -54.54 43.80
CA ARG A 2 4.41 -53.68 42.74
C ARG A 2 5.22 -52.46 42.28
N ASN A 3 5.89 -52.50 41.12
CA ASN A 3 5.36 -52.36 39.75
C ASN A 3 4.24 -51.31 39.62
N LEU A 4 4.45 -50.25 38.83
CA LEU A 4 3.76 -50.09 37.53
C LEU A 4 4.36 -48.95 36.69
N PHE A 5 4.46 -49.24 35.40
CA PHE A 5 4.85 -48.42 34.25
C PHE A 5 3.74 -47.43 33.80
N LEU A 6 4.08 -46.64 32.76
CA LEU A 6 3.29 -45.85 31.78
C LEU A 6 3.30 -44.32 32.03
N SER A 7 3.97 -43.46 31.25
CA SER A 7 4.03 -43.20 29.79
C SER A 7 2.92 -42.28 29.24
N LEU A 8 3.34 -41.33 28.39
CA LEU A 8 2.58 -40.35 27.58
C LEU A 8 2.00 -39.15 28.36
N SER A 9 2.24 -37.90 27.96
CA SER A 9 1.93 -37.41 26.62
C SER A 9 2.78 -36.22 26.20
N PHE A 10 3.26 -36.28 24.95
CA PHE A 10 3.60 -35.12 24.14
C PHE A 10 2.36 -34.23 24.01
N ALA A 11 2.50 -32.94 24.32
CA ALA A 11 1.73 -31.90 23.67
C ALA A 11 2.71 -30.81 23.27
N VAL A 12 3.22 -30.94 22.05
CA VAL A 12 3.87 -29.86 21.32
C VAL A 12 2.81 -28.77 21.18
N MET A 13 2.82 -27.80 22.09
CA MET A 13 2.07 -26.56 21.92
C MET A 13 2.91 -25.65 21.01
N GLY A 14 3.19 -26.16 19.82
CA GLY A 14 3.69 -25.39 18.69
C GLY A 14 2.51 -24.62 18.14
N SER A 15 2.07 -23.59 18.87
CA SER A 15 1.30 -22.51 18.30
C SER A 15 2.25 -21.72 17.40
N ALA A 16 2.56 -22.29 16.24
CA ALA A 16 3.01 -21.51 15.11
C ALA A 16 1.91 -20.47 14.91
N LEU A 17 2.19 -19.24 15.33
CA LEU A 17 1.48 -18.07 14.88
C LEU A 17 1.66 -18.06 13.36
N SER A 18 0.75 -18.74 12.67
CA SER A 18 0.52 -18.52 11.26
C SER A 18 -0.07 -17.12 11.16
N LEU A 19 0.80 -16.11 11.23
CA LEU A 19 0.53 -14.81 10.66
C LEU A 19 0.39 -15.08 9.17
N SER A 20 -0.84 -15.36 8.74
CA SER A 20 -1.21 -15.36 7.34
C SER A 20 -0.94 -13.95 6.82
N SER A 21 0.25 -13.81 6.24
CA SER A 21 0.72 -12.67 5.45
C SER A 21 -0.19 -12.51 4.25
N HIS A 22 -1.19 -11.62 4.34
CA HIS A 22 -2.03 -11.24 3.18
C HIS A 22 -2.58 -9.80 3.21
N ALA A 23 -2.18 -8.95 4.17
CA ALA A 23 -2.55 -7.53 4.16
C ALA A 23 -1.29 -6.68 3.99
N ASP A 24 -1.28 -5.83 2.96
CA ASP A 24 -0.28 -4.78 2.83
C ASP A 24 -0.64 -3.72 3.87
N MET A 25 -0.05 -3.82 5.05
CA MET A 25 -0.26 -2.84 6.14
C MET A 25 0.44 -1.51 5.86
N ILE A 26 1.13 -1.38 4.72
CA ILE A 26 1.95 -0.23 4.36
C ILE A 26 1.71 0.13 2.89
N ALA A 27 1.46 1.41 2.61
CA ALA A 27 1.53 1.99 1.27
C ALA A 27 2.63 3.05 1.24
N VAL A 28 3.54 2.97 0.27
CA VAL A 28 4.68 3.88 0.15
C VAL A 28 4.53 4.71 -1.12
N VAL A 29 4.60 6.03 -0.96
CA VAL A 29 4.77 6.99 -2.06
C VAL A 29 6.20 7.48 -1.98
N LYS A 30 7.03 7.00 -2.92
CA LYS A 30 8.48 7.22 -2.87
C LYS A 30 8.77 8.72 -2.81
N GLY A 31 9.65 9.11 -1.90
CA GLY A 31 10.05 10.50 -1.76
C GLY A 31 9.00 11.40 -1.11
N HIS A 32 7.87 10.88 -0.61
CA HIS A 32 6.81 11.73 -0.05
C HIS A 32 6.28 11.21 1.28
N ALA A 33 5.52 10.12 1.27
CA ALA A 33 4.80 9.66 2.44
C ALA A 33 4.77 8.13 2.53
N VAL A 34 4.84 7.63 3.75
CA VAL A 34 4.62 6.22 4.10
C VAL A 34 3.36 6.16 4.94
N PHE A 35 2.34 5.50 4.42
CA PHE A 35 1.07 5.28 5.10
C PHE A 35 1.07 3.88 5.71
N MET A 36 0.65 3.74 6.97
CA MET A 36 0.67 2.47 7.68
C MET A 36 -0.61 2.26 8.50
N ALA A 37 -1.24 1.09 8.35
CA ALA A 37 -2.30 0.63 9.24
C ALA A 37 -1.68 -0.11 10.43
N THR A 38 -1.93 0.33 11.66
CA THR A 38 -1.29 -0.21 12.88
C THR A 38 -2.20 -1.10 13.72
N GLY A 39 -3.43 -1.37 13.27
CA GLY A 39 -4.48 -2.04 14.06
C GLY A 39 -5.33 -1.08 14.90
N SER A 40 -4.78 0.04 15.36
CA SER A 40 -5.53 1.06 16.12
C SER A 40 -5.49 2.46 15.52
N SER A 41 -4.56 2.72 14.60
CA SER A 41 -4.38 4.01 13.94
C SER A 41 -3.97 3.84 12.48
N LEU A 42 -4.18 4.93 11.71
CA LEU A 42 -3.48 5.21 10.48
C LEU A 42 -2.30 6.13 10.82
N ALA A 43 -1.09 5.62 10.65
CA ALA A 43 0.14 6.41 10.77
C ALA A 43 0.59 6.88 9.39
N ILE A 44 1.00 8.13 9.28
CA ILE A 44 1.53 8.73 8.04
C ILE A 44 2.86 9.37 8.42
N LEU A 45 3.92 8.86 7.82
CA LEU A 45 5.27 9.32 8.09
C LEU A 45 5.88 9.94 6.84
N PRO A 46 6.71 10.98 6.99
CA PRO A 46 7.53 11.43 5.88
C PRO A 46 8.39 10.30 5.32
N SER A 47 8.64 10.31 4.01
CA SER A 47 9.74 9.53 3.43
C SER A 47 11.06 9.93 4.12
N PRO A 48 12.02 9.00 4.34
CA PRO A 48 13.30 9.32 4.97
C PRO A 48 14.10 10.45 4.31
N SER A 49 13.83 10.73 3.03
CA SER A 49 14.41 11.83 2.26
C SER A 49 13.84 13.20 2.60
N ASP A 50 12.59 13.25 3.04
CA ASP A 50 11.77 14.45 3.14
C ASP A 50 11.47 14.63 4.62
N GLY A 51 12.25 15.42 5.35
CA GLY A 51 12.16 15.47 6.82
C GLY A 51 10.78 15.83 7.42
N GLN A 52 9.77 16.17 6.61
CA GLN A 52 8.39 16.50 6.98
C GLN A 52 7.40 16.13 5.85
N LEU A 53 6.13 15.91 6.21
CA LEU A 53 5.01 15.77 5.27
C LEU A 53 4.58 17.12 4.72
N SER A 54 4.06 17.16 3.48
CA SER A 54 3.47 18.34 2.82
C SER A 54 2.03 18.65 3.26
N CYS A 55 1.51 17.93 4.25
CA CYS A 55 0.12 18.02 4.67
C CYS A 55 -0.04 18.05 6.18
N SER A 56 -1.23 18.46 6.59
CA SER A 56 -1.76 18.35 7.95
C SER A 56 -3.13 17.66 7.92
N TYR A 57 -3.56 17.15 9.07
CA TYR A 57 -4.87 16.52 9.22
C TYR A 57 -5.64 17.17 10.37
N GLY A 58 -6.89 17.58 10.09
CA GLY A 58 -7.76 18.20 11.06
C GLY A 58 -9.22 18.11 10.63
N ASN A 59 -10.13 17.98 11.59
CA ASN A 59 -11.58 17.88 11.34
C ASN A 59 -11.98 16.80 10.31
N GLY A 60 -11.22 15.70 10.22
CA GLY A 60 -11.50 14.61 9.29
C GLY A 60 -10.95 14.79 7.87
N VAL A 61 -10.18 15.86 7.61
CA VAL A 61 -9.75 16.24 6.26
C VAL A 61 -8.25 16.48 6.22
N PHE A 62 -7.62 16.08 5.11
CA PHE A 62 -6.24 16.43 4.79
C PHE A 62 -6.18 17.76 4.06
N SER A 63 -5.27 18.62 4.49
CA SER A 63 -5.05 19.94 3.89
C SER A 63 -3.56 20.21 3.68
N PRO A 64 -3.18 21.05 2.71
CA PRO A 64 -1.80 21.48 2.56
C PRO A 64 -1.25 22.07 3.87
N GLY A 65 -0.03 21.69 4.23
CA GLY A 65 0.55 22.07 5.52
C GLY A 65 1.95 21.49 5.71
N SER A 66 2.40 21.44 6.96
CA SER A 66 3.62 20.71 7.32
C SER A 66 3.41 19.97 8.63
N SER A 67 3.80 18.70 8.65
CA SER A 67 3.73 17.85 9.84
C SER A 67 4.96 16.95 9.91
N ALA A 68 5.50 16.71 11.12
CA ALA A 68 6.58 15.72 11.31
C ALA A 68 6.11 14.27 11.10
N GLY A 69 4.79 14.05 11.10
CA GLY A 69 4.10 12.79 11.00
C GLY A 69 2.66 12.99 11.47
N LEU A 70 1.75 12.13 11.05
CA LEU A 70 0.35 12.17 11.44
C LEU A 70 -0.04 10.81 12.02
N GLU A 71 -0.84 10.84 13.08
CA GLU A 71 -1.45 9.63 13.63
C GLU A 71 -2.94 9.88 13.82
N ILE A 72 -3.75 9.08 13.09
CA ILE A 72 -5.20 9.22 13.05
C ILE A 72 -5.81 7.99 13.71
N PRO A 73 -6.56 8.13 14.82
CA PRO A 73 -7.23 7.00 15.47
C PRO A 73 -8.18 6.29 14.50
N LEU A 74 -7.92 5.02 14.25
CA LEU A 74 -8.72 4.18 13.36
C LEU A 74 -8.71 2.73 13.87
N PRO A 75 -9.56 2.40 14.87
CA PRO A 75 -9.62 1.08 15.45
C PRO A 75 -9.96 0.01 14.41
N GLY A 76 -9.19 -1.07 14.42
CA GLY A 76 -9.37 -2.19 13.51
C GLY A 76 -8.74 -2.00 12.13
N ALA A 77 -7.92 -0.97 11.89
CA ALA A 77 -7.22 -0.81 10.61
C ALA A 77 -6.28 -1.98 10.31
N THR A 78 -6.54 -2.74 9.25
CA THR A 78 -5.80 -3.98 8.96
C THR A 78 -5.07 -4.00 7.63
N ASP A 79 -5.53 -3.24 6.63
CA ASP A 79 -4.99 -3.26 5.28
C ASP A 79 -5.14 -1.88 4.66
N ILE A 80 -4.24 -1.53 3.75
CA ILE A 80 -4.20 -0.21 3.14
C ILE A 80 -3.94 -0.30 1.63
N LYS A 81 -4.69 0.49 0.87
CA LYS A 81 -4.48 0.66 -0.57
C LYS A 81 -4.56 2.13 -0.97
N LEU A 82 -3.52 2.62 -1.62
CA LEU A 82 -3.54 3.92 -2.31
C LEU A 82 -3.96 3.71 -3.76
N VAL A 83 -4.96 4.48 -4.22
CA VAL A 83 -5.44 4.48 -5.60
C VAL A 83 -5.64 5.94 -6.04
N GLY A 84 -4.71 6.44 -6.86
CA GLY A 84 -4.67 7.88 -7.17
C GLY A 84 -4.52 8.70 -5.90
N ASN A 85 -5.45 9.63 -5.66
CA ASN A 85 -5.45 10.49 -4.48
C ASN A 85 -6.21 9.89 -3.28
N ASP A 86 -6.81 8.72 -3.46
CA ASP A 86 -7.65 8.10 -2.45
C ASP A 86 -6.88 7.02 -1.70
N LEU A 87 -6.90 7.12 -0.37
CA LEU A 87 -6.42 6.09 0.54
C LEU A 87 -7.59 5.28 1.09
N TYR A 88 -7.60 3.98 0.79
CA TYR A 88 -8.57 3.01 1.30
C TYR A 88 -7.93 2.21 2.44
N ILE A 89 -8.59 2.16 3.58
CA ILE A 89 -8.14 1.40 4.75
C ILE A 89 -9.21 0.39 5.12
N ALA A 90 -8.91 -0.89 5.01
CA ALA A 90 -9.79 -1.93 5.51
C ALA A 90 -9.81 -1.90 7.04
N THR A 91 -11.00 -2.05 7.60
CA THR A 91 -11.22 -2.05 9.05
C THR A 91 -12.00 -3.29 9.48
N LEU A 92 -11.56 -3.88 10.59
CA LEU A 92 -12.26 -4.94 11.29
C LEU A 92 -12.95 -4.33 12.51
N LYS A 93 -14.27 -4.15 12.44
CA LYS A 93 -15.04 -3.70 13.60
C LYS A 93 -15.43 -4.90 14.44
N ALA A 94 -14.94 -4.97 15.68
CA ALA A 94 -15.54 -5.85 16.68
C ALA A 94 -16.99 -5.38 16.92
N PRO A 95 -18.01 -6.26 16.84
CA PRO A 95 -19.37 -5.93 17.22
C PRO A 95 -19.35 -5.33 18.63
N ALA A 96 -20.00 -4.18 18.80
CA ALA A 96 -20.00 -3.49 20.07
C ALA A 96 -20.51 -4.42 21.18
N GLY A 97 -19.64 -4.77 22.13
CA GLY A 97 -20.02 -5.37 23.41
C GLY A 97 -19.75 -6.87 23.63
N LEU A 98 -19.11 -7.62 22.73
CA LEU A 98 -18.78 -9.03 23.00
C LEU A 98 -17.37 -9.44 22.52
N PRO A 99 -16.59 -10.18 23.35
CA PRO A 99 -15.41 -10.91 22.88
C PRO A 99 -15.90 -12.23 22.27
N ILE A 100 -16.25 -12.24 20.98
CA ILE A 100 -16.41 -13.49 20.23
C ILE A 100 -15.21 -13.61 19.29
N PRO A 101 -14.41 -14.69 19.39
CA PRO A 101 -13.40 -14.96 18.38
C PRO A 101 -14.12 -15.25 17.05
N GLY A 102 -14.01 -14.34 16.08
CA GLY A 102 -14.41 -14.60 14.69
C GLY A 102 -15.56 -13.77 14.10
N ALA A 103 -16.10 -12.76 14.80
CA ALA A 103 -17.02 -11.80 14.16
C ALA A 103 -16.36 -10.43 14.11
N ALA A 104 -15.73 -10.10 12.99
CA ALA A 104 -15.42 -8.73 12.62
C ALA A 104 -16.31 -8.38 11.42
N GLU A 105 -17.07 -7.28 11.49
CA GLU A 105 -17.68 -6.74 10.28
C GLU A 105 -16.56 -6.11 9.45
N ASN A 106 -16.32 -6.67 8.27
CA ASN A 106 -15.40 -6.09 7.30
C ASN A 106 -15.99 -4.78 6.79
N SER A 107 -15.28 -3.68 6.99
CA SER A 107 -15.63 -2.36 6.47
C SER A 107 -14.39 -1.68 5.92
N TYR A 108 -14.53 -0.50 5.33
CA TYR A 108 -13.39 0.33 4.94
C TYR A 108 -13.66 1.80 5.22
N VAL A 109 -12.59 2.55 5.43
CA VAL A 109 -12.60 4.01 5.47
C VAL A 109 -11.82 4.54 4.27
N LYS A 110 -12.31 5.62 3.66
CA LYS A 110 -11.68 6.30 2.55
C LYS A 110 -11.25 7.69 3.00
N TYR A 111 -10.00 8.07 2.70
CA TYR A 111 -9.52 9.43 2.81
C TYR A 111 -9.07 9.96 1.45
N ASP A 112 -9.37 11.22 1.15
CA ASP A 112 -8.65 11.97 0.12
C ASP A 112 -7.34 12.47 0.74
N VAL A 113 -6.22 11.97 0.23
CA VAL A 113 -4.87 12.29 0.71
C VAL A 113 -4.10 13.14 -0.30
N SER A 114 -4.76 13.74 -1.29
CA SER A 114 -4.14 14.59 -2.33
C SER A 114 -3.17 15.62 -1.77
N ALA A 115 -3.50 16.26 -0.64
CA ALA A 115 -2.60 17.23 0.00
C ALA A 115 -1.27 16.64 0.51
N CYS A 116 -1.24 15.33 0.81
CA CYS A 116 -0.06 14.59 1.24
C CYS A 116 0.72 13.97 0.08
N LEU A 117 0.19 14.06 -1.14
CA LEU A 117 0.79 13.53 -2.35
C LEU A 117 1.38 14.69 -3.16
N PRO A 118 2.38 14.43 -4.01
CA PRO A 118 2.90 15.46 -4.89
C PRO A 118 1.88 15.78 -6.01
N ASP A 119 1.92 16.99 -6.57
CA ASP A 119 1.05 17.46 -7.67
C ASP A 119 1.32 16.77 -9.03
N VAL A 120 1.92 15.57 -9.02
CA VAL A 120 2.38 14.89 -10.22
C VAL A 120 1.36 13.80 -10.59
N PRO A 121 1.04 13.61 -11.87
CA PRO A 121 0.15 12.54 -12.28
C PRO A 121 0.70 11.17 -11.82
N PHE A 122 0.02 10.55 -10.84
CA PHE A 122 0.25 9.14 -10.51
C PHE A 122 0.03 8.33 -11.80
N THR A 123 1.11 7.78 -12.33
CA THR A 123 1.04 6.93 -13.52
C THR A 123 0.92 5.49 -13.03
N PRO A 124 -0.27 4.86 -13.09
CA PRO A 124 -0.43 3.48 -12.64
C PRO A 124 0.54 2.57 -13.40
N SER A 125 1.10 1.56 -12.71
CA SER A 125 2.08 0.59 -13.23
C SER A 125 1.55 -0.40 -14.28
N ILE A 126 0.44 -0.06 -14.94
CA ILE A 126 -0.22 -0.91 -15.93
C ILE A 126 0.30 -0.53 -17.31
N ALA A 127 0.93 -1.48 -17.99
CA ALA A 127 1.28 -1.33 -19.39
C ALA A 127 0.01 -1.17 -20.25
N ARG A 128 0.03 -0.19 -21.17
CA ARG A 128 -1.10 0.11 -22.06
C ARG A 128 -0.65 -0.03 -23.51
N ALA A 129 -1.43 -0.79 -24.29
CA ALA A 129 -1.25 -0.90 -25.73
C ALA A 129 -2.42 -0.24 -26.45
N ASP A 130 -2.12 0.75 -27.30
CA ASP A 130 -3.02 1.23 -28.34
C ASP A 130 -2.58 0.63 -29.68
N LEU A 131 -3.22 -0.47 -30.06
CA LEU A 131 -2.90 -1.18 -31.30
C LEU A 131 -3.34 -0.42 -32.57
N ALA A 132 -4.24 0.56 -32.46
CA ALA A 132 -4.66 1.38 -33.59
C ALA A 132 -3.65 2.51 -33.84
N ALA A 133 -3.10 3.09 -32.77
CA ALA A 133 -2.02 4.07 -32.83
C ALA A 133 -0.63 3.42 -33.04
N GLY A 134 -0.50 2.11 -32.79
CA GLY A 134 0.77 1.42 -32.81
C GLY A 134 1.66 1.82 -31.63
N GLU A 135 1.08 2.06 -30.46
CA GLU A 135 1.79 2.54 -29.28
C GLU A 135 1.67 1.52 -28.13
N LEU A 136 2.78 1.23 -27.45
CA LEU A 136 2.81 0.47 -26.20
C LEU A 136 3.59 1.29 -25.16
N VAL A 137 2.92 1.68 -24.09
CA VAL A 137 3.52 2.38 -22.95
C VAL A 137 3.68 1.40 -21.80
N ILE A 138 4.91 1.18 -21.35
CA ILE A 138 5.26 0.40 -20.17
C ILE A 138 5.76 1.36 -19.10
N PRO A 139 4.93 1.69 -18.10
CA PRO A 139 5.34 2.58 -17.02
C PRO A 139 6.27 1.85 -16.03
N CYS A 140 7.11 2.61 -15.33
CA CYS A 140 7.95 2.16 -14.21
C CYS A 140 9.01 1.08 -14.57
N VAL A 141 9.64 1.16 -15.74
CA VAL A 141 10.72 0.22 -16.11
C VAL A 141 12.03 0.68 -15.48
N LEU A 142 12.66 -0.20 -14.69
CA LEU A 142 13.97 0.05 -14.09
C LEU A 142 15.10 -0.25 -15.09
N VAL A 143 15.89 0.75 -15.44
CA VAL A 143 17.07 0.65 -16.31
C VAL A 143 18.25 1.34 -15.63
N ASP A 144 19.33 0.61 -15.37
CA ASP A 144 20.54 1.12 -14.70
C ASP A 144 20.27 1.89 -13.38
N GLY A 145 19.25 1.44 -12.64
CA GLY A 145 18.85 2.05 -11.36
C GLY A 145 17.98 3.29 -11.47
N GLN A 146 17.58 3.68 -12.68
CA GLN A 146 16.63 4.78 -12.95
C GLN A 146 15.31 4.23 -13.48
N GLU A 147 14.19 4.87 -13.10
CA GLU A 147 12.85 4.47 -13.53
C GLU A 147 12.41 5.31 -14.74
N TYR A 148 11.99 4.63 -15.80
CA TYR A 148 11.53 5.23 -17.05
C TYR A 148 10.10 4.83 -17.38
N ASN A 149 9.39 5.71 -18.08
CA ASN A 149 8.28 5.27 -18.90
C ASN A 149 8.85 4.85 -20.26
N VAL A 150 8.72 3.57 -20.58
CA VAL A 150 9.15 3.04 -21.88
C VAL A 150 7.99 3.16 -22.85
N VAL A 151 8.17 3.97 -23.89
CA VAL A 151 7.21 4.10 -24.98
C VAL A 151 7.75 3.35 -26.18
N MET A 152 6.96 2.44 -26.73
CA MET A 152 7.28 1.67 -27.92
C MET A 152 6.33 2.10 -29.04
N ASN A 153 6.89 2.67 -30.10
CA ASN A 153 6.13 3.09 -31.28
C ASN A 153 6.37 2.14 -32.44
N GLN A 154 5.28 1.68 -33.08
CA GLN A 154 5.32 0.82 -34.24
C GLN A 154 5.85 1.59 -35.45
N ARG A 155 6.87 1.03 -36.12
CA ARG A 155 7.36 1.59 -37.38
C ARG A 155 6.55 1.05 -38.56
N GLY A 156 5.65 1.87 -39.08
CA GLY A 156 4.78 1.54 -40.22
C GLY A 156 3.94 0.30 -39.94
N ASN A 157 3.74 -0.57 -40.94
CA ASN A 157 2.97 -1.81 -40.79
C ASN A 157 3.83 -3.02 -40.35
N SER A 158 5.04 -2.78 -39.83
CA SER A 158 5.95 -3.86 -39.44
C SER A 158 5.84 -4.18 -37.94
N MET A 159 6.32 -5.34 -37.52
CA MET A 159 6.46 -5.69 -36.09
C MET A 159 7.75 -5.10 -35.47
N ASN A 160 8.37 -4.11 -36.12
CA ASN A 160 9.52 -3.42 -35.57
C ASN A 160 9.05 -2.23 -34.72
N TRP A 161 9.53 -2.19 -33.48
CA TRP A 161 9.18 -1.17 -32.51
C TRP A 161 10.38 -0.31 -32.18
N GLU A 162 10.17 1.00 -32.17
CA GLU A 162 11.15 1.96 -31.68
C GLU A 162 10.93 2.19 -30.20
N VAL A 163 11.97 1.98 -29.39
CA VAL A 163 11.93 2.08 -27.94
C VAL A 163 12.43 3.46 -27.53
N ILE A 164 11.61 4.18 -26.77
CA ILE A 164 11.91 5.50 -26.22
C ILE A 164 11.84 5.38 -24.70
N PHE A 165 12.91 5.78 -24.03
CA PHE A 165 12.95 5.93 -22.57
C PHE A 165 12.58 7.38 -22.24
N ALA A 166 11.32 7.63 -21.92
CA ALA A 166 10.85 8.95 -21.51
C ALA A 166 11.09 9.14 -20.01
N ASP A 167 11.70 10.27 -19.63
CA ASP A 167 11.89 10.63 -18.22
C ASP A 167 10.55 10.99 -17.57
N SER A 168 10.45 10.66 -16.27
CA SER A 168 9.26 10.54 -15.39
C SER A 168 8.64 9.14 -15.33
N GLY A 169 9.46 8.13 -14.99
CA GLY A 169 8.96 6.84 -14.53
C GLY A 169 8.36 6.97 -13.13
N CYS A 170 7.05 6.73 -13.04
CA CYS A 170 6.25 6.48 -11.83
C CYS A 170 6.80 6.99 -10.50
N GLN A 171 6.23 8.10 -10.02
CA GLN A 171 6.27 8.45 -8.60
C GLN A 171 5.13 7.75 -7.85
#